data_AF-A0A7R9SYA1-F1
#
_entry.id   AF-A0A7R9SYA1-F1
#
_cell.length_a   1.000
_cell.length_b   1.000
_cell.length_c   1.000
_cell.angle_alpha   90.00
_cell.angle_beta   90.00
_cell.angle_gamma   90.00
#
_symmetry.space_group_name_H-M   'P 1'
#
loop_
_entity.id
_entity.type
_entity.pdbx_description
1 polymer ?
#
loop_
_entity_poly.entity_id
_entity_poly.type
_entity_poly.pdbx_seq_one_letter_code
_entity_poly.pdbx_strand_id
1 'polypeptide(L)'
;DTIQTISTVLSQTEILQKDVFLVERLAAVQASANANDSESLAHMRAICVVRPTETNVRLLKKFYLARPQKYRSYSLVFSNAVRDAQLQDLADADQYSQVDLVLEAFMDYVAVDRDHFRVALAQDQAASLTNPLADVTLVTHAVDRCVEGVASLMLSLKKRPVIRYTRTSATASKVANGLHTLMYDEERQLFDFPSSRSAT
;
A
#
# COMPACT_ATOMS: atom_id res chain seq x y z
N ASP A 1 -5.36 -6.28 0.74
CA ASP A 1 -4.02 -6.21 0.14
C ASP A 1 -2.90 -6.26 1.18
N THR A 2 -2.79 -5.27 2.07
CA THR A 2 -1.68 -5.17 3.05
C THR A 2 -1.58 -6.36 4.02
N ILE A 3 -2.70 -6.97 4.42
CA ILE A 3 -2.71 -8.18 5.26
C ILE A 3 -1.88 -9.28 4.62
N GLN A 4 -2.03 -9.50 3.31
CA GLN A 4 -1.31 -10.58 2.64
C GLN A 4 0.20 -10.31 2.60
N THR A 5 0.60 -9.04 2.52
CA THR A 5 2.01 -8.63 2.56
C THR A 5 2.61 -8.86 3.94
N ILE A 6 1.90 -8.46 5.00
CA ILE A 6 2.37 -8.64 6.37
C ILE A 6 2.43 -10.12 6.73
N SER A 7 1.40 -10.90 6.38
CA SER A 7 1.32 -12.33 6.73
C SER A 7 2.39 -13.20 6.06
N THR A 8 3.02 -12.76 4.98
CA THR A 8 4.15 -13.49 4.37
C THR A 8 5.49 -13.19 5.02
N VAL A 9 5.61 -12.07 5.74
CA VAL A 9 6.88 -11.62 6.32
C VAL A 9 6.92 -11.82 7.84
N LEU A 10 5.76 -11.73 8.51
CA LEU A 10 5.65 -11.82 9.97
C LEU A 10 4.64 -12.87 10.38
N SER A 11 5.03 -13.67 11.37
CA SER A 11 4.15 -14.60 12.06
C SER A 11 3.30 -13.90 13.14
N GLN A 12 2.18 -14.51 13.52
CA GLN A 12 1.36 -13.99 14.63
C GLN A 12 2.14 -13.95 15.95
N THR A 13 3.07 -14.90 16.18
CA THR A 13 3.90 -14.93 17.38
C THR A 13 4.85 -13.73 17.43
N GLU A 14 5.50 -13.38 16.31
CA GLU A 14 6.38 -12.19 16.23
C GLU A 14 5.59 -10.89 16.42
N ILE A 15 4.38 -10.82 15.86
CA ILE A 15 3.48 -9.68 16.03
C ILE A 15 3.09 -9.53 17.51
N LEU A 16 2.75 -10.63 18.19
CA LEU A 16 2.40 -10.63 19.61
C LEU A 16 3.58 -10.26 20.51
N GLN A 17 4.81 -10.68 20.17
CA GLN A 17 6.05 -10.27 20.86
C GLN A 17 6.33 -8.76 20.75
N LYS A 18 5.65 -8.06 19.84
CA LYS A 18 5.70 -6.60 19.67
C LYS A 18 4.48 -5.90 20.27
N ASP A 19 3.78 -6.55 21.20
CA ASP A 19 2.60 -6.03 21.90
C ASP A 19 1.42 -5.68 20.98
N VAL A 20 1.30 -6.38 19.85
CA VAL A 20 0.13 -6.27 18.97
C VAL A 20 -0.82 -7.44 19.25
N PHE A 21 -1.88 -7.14 20.00
CA PHE A 21 -2.83 -8.13 20.50
C PHE A 21 -4.00 -8.42 19.55
N LEU A 22 -4.35 -7.46 18.68
CA LEU A 22 -5.52 -7.51 17.83
C LEU A 22 -5.17 -7.11 16.40
N VAL A 23 -5.56 -7.96 15.44
CA VAL A 23 -5.39 -7.71 14.00
C VAL A 23 -6.74 -7.81 13.31
N GLU A 24 -7.25 -6.68 12.83
CA GLU A 24 -8.56 -6.61 12.16
C GLU A 24 -8.43 -6.03 10.75
N ARG A 25 -9.37 -6.41 9.87
CA ARG A 25 -9.49 -5.78 8.55
C ARG A 25 -10.28 -4.49 8.69
N LEU A 26 -9.80 -3.39 8.11
CA LEU A 26 -10.51 -2.10 8.12
C LEU A 26 -11.99 -2.21 7.68
N ALA A 27 -12.26 -2.98 6.62
CA ALA A 27 -13.63 -3.22 6.15
C ALA A 27 -14.50 -3.99 7.15
N ALA A 28 -13.93 -4.95 7.89
CA ALA A 28 -14.66 -5.71 8.91
C ALA A 28 -14.98 -4.82 10.13
N VAL A 29 -14.03 -3.98 10.54
CA VAL A 29 -14.23 -3.00 11.61
C VAL A 29 -15.37 -2.03 11.26
N GLN A 30 -15.46 -1.61 10.00
CA GLN A 30 -16.56 -0.76 9.53
C GLN A 30 -17.90 -1.51 9.50
N ALA A 31 -17.94 -2.78 9.05
CA ALA A 31 -19.18 -3.57 9.04
C ALA A 31 -19.71 -3.86 10.45
N SER A 32 -18.82 -4.10 11.41
CA SER A 32 -19.13 -4.24 12.83
C SER A 32 -19.71 -2.96 13.45
N ALA A 33 -19.61 -1.79 12.80
CA ALA A 33 -20.16 -0.54 13.35
C ALA A 33 -21.69 -0.54 13.50
N ASN A 34 -22.38 -1.49 12.85
CA ASN A 34 -23.83 -1.67 12.98
C ASN A 34 -24.22 -2.71 14.05
N ALA A 35 -23.26 -3.43 14.63
CA ALA A 35 -23.48 -4.43 15.66
C ALA A 35 -22.89 -3.94 16.99
N ASN A 36 -23.48 -4.35 18.11
CA ASN A 36 -23.20 -3.91 19.49
C ASN A 36 -21.76 -4.15 20.02
N ASP A 37 -20.75 -4.38 19.16
CA ASP A 37 -19.31 -4.51 19.47
C ASP A 37 -18.65 -3.13 19.68
N SER A 38 -19.27 -2.30 20.50
CA SER A 38 -18.77 -1.00 20.94
C SER A 38 -17.92 -1.14 22.20
N GLU A 39 -17.03 -2.13 22.28
CA GLU A 39 -15.99 -2.10 23.30
C GLU A 39 -15.00 -1.00 22.93
N SER A 40 -15.00 0.07 23.75
CA SER A 40 -14.02 1.13 23.64
C SER A 40 -12.65 0.59 24.04
N LEU A 41 -11.69 0.70 23.12
CA LEU A 41 -10.30 0.29 23.30
C LEU A 41 -9.43 1.53 23.52
N ALA A 42 -9.94 2.53 24.25
CA ALA A 42 -9.29 3.83 24.46
C ALA A 42 -7.94 3.77 25.20
N HIS A 43 -7.56 2.62 25.76
CA HIS A 43 -6.23 2.38 26.34
C HIS A 43 -5.22 1.83 25.32
N MET A 44 -5.69 1.37 24.16
CA MET A 44 -4.86 0.81 23.09
C MET A 44 -4.51 1.87 22.04
N ARG A 45 -3.39 1.66 21.35
CA ARG A 45 -3.00 2.40 20.14
C ARG A 45 -3.27 1.54 18.92
N ALA A 46 -3.71 2.15 17.83
CA ALA A 46 -3.97 1.46 16.57
C ALA A 46 -2.90 1.81 15.54
N ILE A 47 -2.41 0.79 14.82
CA ILE A 47 -1.52 0.96 13.66
C ILE A 47 -2.33 0.57 12.42
N CYS A 48 -2.59 1.53 11.54
CA CYS A 48 -3.37 1.33 10.32
C CYS A 48 -2.42 1.17 9.14
N VAL A 49 -2.21 -0.09 8.72
CA VAL A 49 -1.39 -0.39 7.54
C VAL A 49 -2.28 -0.56 6.31
N VAL A 50 -2.24 0.41 5.40
CA VAL A 50 -3.15 0.47 4.24
C VAL A 50 -2.42 0.83 2.93
N ARG A 51 -2.95 0.38 1.79
CA ARG A 51 -2.57 0.94 0.49
C ARG A 51 -3.29 2.29 0.31
N PRO A 52 -2.66 3.34 -0.26
CA PRO A 52 -3.28 4.66 -0.44
C PRO A 52 -4.29 4.72 -1.61
N THR A 53 -5.11 3.69 -1.78
CA THR A 53 -6.18 3.68 -2.78
C THR A 53 -7.33 4.58 -2.32
N GLU A 54 -8.07 5.15 -3.28
CA GLU A 54 -9.22 6.01 -2.97
C GLU A 54 -10.27 5.29 -2.11
N THR A 55 -10.47 3.99 -2.35
CA THR A 55 -11.36 3.15 -1.53
C THR A 55 -10.87 3.07 -0.10
N ASN A 56 -9.59 2.78 0.14
CA ASN A 56 -9.06 2.66 1.51
C ASN A 56 -9.08 3.99 2.25
N VAL A 57 -8.76 5.10 1.58
CA VAL A 57 -8.84 6.45 2.17
C VAL A 57 -10.28 6.79 2.54
N ARG A 58 -11.26 6.49 1.68
CA ARG A 58 -12.69 6.63 2.01
C ARG A 58 -13.12 5.78 3.19
N LEU A 59 -12.64 4.54 3.29
CA LEU A 59 -12.95 3.66 4.42
C LEU A 59 -12.34 4.19 5.73
N LEU A 60 -11.10 4.68 5.70
CA LEU A 60 -10.46 5.32 6.86
C LEU A 60 -11.22 6.57 7.30
N LYS A 61 -11.59 7.45 6.37
CA LYS A 61 -12.40 8.64 6.64
C LYS A 61 -13.74 8.27 7.29
N LYS A 62 -14.46 7.30 6.73
CA LYS A 62 -15.71 6.79 7.32
C LYS A 62 -15.50 6.21 8.70
N PHE A 63 -14.40 5.48 8.91
CA PHE A 63 -14.06 4.89 10.20
C PHE A 63 -13.84 5.97 11.27
N TYR A 64 -13.07 7.02 10.99
CA TYR A 64 -12.85 8.13 11.92
C TYR A 64 -14.15 8.86 12.29
N LEU A 65 -15.01 9.10 11.30
CA LEU A 65 -16.29 9.78 11.53
C LEU A 65 -17.30 8.92 12.30
N ALA A 66 -17.33 7.61 12.06
CA ALA A 66 -18.32 6.71 12.67
C ALA A 66 -17.94 6.25 14.08
N ARG A 67 -16.64 6.19 14.40
CA ARG A 67 -16.15 5.71 15.70
C ARG A 67 -15.16 6.70 16.32
N PRO A 68 -15.64 7.87 16.79
CA PRO A 68 -14.78 8.82 17.49
C PRO A 68 -14.15 8.12 18.70
N GLN A 69 -12.83 8.27 18.86
CA GLN A 69 -12.10 7.81 20.05
C GLN A 69 -12.19 6.30 20.37
N LYS A 70 -12.39 5.42 19.37
CA LYS A 70 -12.32 3.95 19.59
C LYS A 70 -10.97 3.54 20.21
N TYR A 71 -9.88 4.12 19.72
CA TYR A 71 -8.52 3.92 20.22
C TYR A 71 -7.97 5.24 20.76
N ARG A 72 -6.92 5.15 21.59
CA ARG A 72 -6.25 6.32 22.16
C ARG A 72 -5.66 7.21 21.08
N SER A 73 -4.89 6.59 20.18
CA SER A 73 -4.20 7.24 19.09
C SER A 73 -3.96 6.28 17.92
N TYR A 74 -3.68 6.85 16.76
CA TYR A 74 -3.50 6.17 15.49
C TYR A 74 -2.14 6.46 14.87
N SER A 75 -1.48 5.43 14.37
CA SER A 75 -0.35 5.56 13.46
C SER A 75 -0.76 5.07 12.08
N LEU A 76 -0.74 5.96 11.09
CA LEU A 76 -1.05 5.65 9.71
C LEU A 76 0.22 5.24 8.98
N VAL A 77 0.22 4.02 8.43
CA VAL A 77 1.33 3.49 7.63
C VAL A 77 0.80 3.16 6.24
N PHE A 78 1.18 3.96 5.26
CA PHE A 78 0.83 3.76 3.87
C PHE A 78 1.86 2.89 3.18
N SER A 79 1.43 1.87 2.44
CA SER A 79 2.35 0.94 1.77
C SER A 79 3.06 1.51 0.53
N ASN A 80 2.65 2.71 0.09
CA ASN A 80 3.16 3.42 -1.07
C ASN A 80 2.96 4.93 -0.88
N ALA A 81 3.47 5.74 -1.82
CA ALA A 81 3.35 7.20 -1.79
C ALA A 81 1.88 7.67 -1.73
N VAL A 82 1.61 8.69 -0.93
CA VAL A 82 0.27 9.25 -0.72
C VAL A 82 0.19 10.64 -1.31
N ARG A 83 -0.92 10.93 -2.00
CA ARG A 83 -1.14 12.28 -2.55
C ARG A 83 -1.52 13.26 -1.46
N ASP A 84 -1.04 14.50 -1.56
CA ASP A 84 -1.37 15.59 -0.64
C ASP A 84 -2.87 15.78 -0.45
N ALA A 85 -3.66 15.66 -1.53
CA ALA A 85 -5.11 15.75 -1.47
C ALA A 85 -5.74 14.68 -0.56
N GLN A 86 -5.20 13.46 -0.57
CA GLN A 86 -5.67 12.37 0.30
C GLN A 86 -5.26 12.59 1.75
N LEU A 87 -4.08 13.17 2.00
CA LEU A 87 -3.64 13.55 3.34
C LEU A 87 -4.52 14.66 3.90
N GLN A 88 -4.84 15.68 3.10
CA GLN A 88 -5.76 16.75 3.49
C GLN A 88 -7.15 16.19 3.83
N ASP A 89 -7.67 15.29 2.98
CA ASP A 89 -8.96 14.64 3.21
C ASP A 89 -9.05 13.86 4.52
N LEU A 90 -7.94 13.26 4.95
CA LEU A 90 -7.81 12.54 6.21
C LEU A 90 -7.60 13.49 7.39
N ALA A 91 -6.83 14.56 7.21
CA ALA A 91 -6.62 15.59 8.21
C ALA A 91 -7.95 16.28 8.58
N ASP A 92 -8.78 16.61 7.59
CA ASP A 92 -10.10 17.20 7.80
C ASP A 92 -11.06 16.24 8.55
N ALA A 93 -10.83 14.94 8.46
CA ALA A 93 -11.62 13.92 9.13
C ALA A 93 -11.17 13.65 10.59
N ASP A 94 -9.92 13.98 10.94
CA ASP A 94 -9.37 13.79 12.29
C ASP A 94 -9.72 14.96 13.24
N GLN A 95 -11.00 15.05 13.59
CA GLN A 95 -11.54 16.12 14.45
C GLN A 95 -10.96 16.12 15.88
N TYR A 96 -10.41 14.99 16.32
CA TYR A 96 -9.92 14.80 17.70
C TYR A 96 -8.39 14.75 17.78
N SER A 97 -7.68 15.00 16.67
CA SER A 97 -6.22 15.01 16.59
C SER A 97 -5.58 13.74 17.18
N GLN A 98 -6.13 12.58 16.82
CA GLN A 98 -5.68 11.29 17.35
C GLN A 98 -4.57 10.65 16.51
N VAL A 99 -4.26 11.18 15.32
CA VAL A 99 -3.18 10.66 14.48
C VAL A 99 -1.82 11.18 14.97
N ASP A 100 -1.01 10.29 15.54
CA ASP A 100 0.32 10.62 16.08
C ASP A 100 1.42 10.55 15.01
N LEU A 101 1.26 9.68 14.01
CA LEU A 101 2.28 9.38 13.02
C LEU A 101 1.65 9.08 11.67
N VAL A 102 2.23 9.64 10.61
CA VAL A 102 1.97 9.27 9.21
C VAL A 102 3.30 8.85 8.59
N LEU A 103 3.37 7.63 8.08
CA LEU A 103 4.58 7.06 7.48
C LEU A 103 4.25 6.42 6.13
N GLU A 104 5.11 6.66 5.15
CA GLU A 104 5.15 5.91 3.91
C GLU A 104 6.19 4.80 4.03
N ALA A 105 5.72 3.55 4.02
CA ALA A 105 6.57 2.37 4.04
C ALA A 105 6.39 1.64 2.70
N PHE A 106 7.35 1.77 1.79
CA PHE A 106 7.30 1.11 0.49
C PHE A 106 7.39 -0.40 0.64
N MET A 107 6.24 -1.06 0.70
CA MET A 107 6.08 -2.52 0.82
C MET A 107 4.85 -2.99 0.02
N ASP A 108 4.57 -2.39 -1.13
CA ASP A 108 3.38 -2.69 -1.93
C ASP A 108 3.54 -3.90 -2.87
N TYR A 109 4.20 -4.94 -2.36
CA TYR A 109 4.44 -6.22 -3.02
C TYR A 109 4.48 -7.33 -1.96
N VAL A 110 4.26 -8.57 -2.39
CA VAL A 110 4.34 -9.72 -1.50
C VAL A 110 5.63 -10.47 -1.74
N ALA A 111 6.48 -10.52 -0.71
CA ALA A 111 7.69 -11.34 -0.69
C ALA A 111 7.29 -12.82 -0.49
N VAL A 112 7.54 -13.65 -1.50
CA VAL A 112 7.25 -15.09 -1.47
C VAL A 112 8.47 -15.85 -0.99
N ASP A 113 9.64 -15.48 -1.50
CA ASP A 113 10.94 -16.02 -1.14
C ASP A 113 11.99 -14.90 -1.24
N ARG A 114 13.23 -15.17 -0.86
CA ARG A 114 14.37 -14.23 -0.89
C ARG A 114 14.50 -13.48 -2.22
N ASP A 115 14.35 -14.20 -3.33
CA ASP A 115 14.52 -13.67 -4.68
C ASP A 115 13.21 -13.71 -5.49
N HIS A 116 12.07 -13.98 -4.84
CA HIS A 116 10.76 -14.07 -5.49
C HIS A 116 9.75 -13.16 -4.82
N PHE A 117 9.17 -12.26 -5.61
CA PHE A 117 8.07 -11.40 -5.19
C PHE A 117 6.91 -11.51 -6.16
N ARG A 118 5.74 -11.06 -5.72
CA ARG A 118 4.59 -10.86 -6.60
C ARG A 118 3.89 -9.55 -6.28
N VAL A 119 3.38 -8.89 -7.31
CA VAL A 119 2.45 -7.79 -7.15
C VAL A 119 1.05 -8.35 -7.00
N ALA A 120 0.33 -7.96 -5.95
CA ALA A 120 -1.03 -8.44 -5.72
C ALA A 120 -1.99 -7.74 -6.68
N LEU A 121 -2.34 -8.43 -7.76
CA LEU A 121 -3.38 -8.07 -8.72
C LEU A 121 -4.68 -8.78 -8.38
N ALA A 122 -5.82 -8.14 -8.63
CA ALA A 122 -7.10 -8.82 -8.62
C ALA A 122 -7.18 -9.83 -9.79
N GLN A 123 -8.04 -10.84 -9.66
CA GLN A 123 -8.10 -11.95 -10.63
C GLN A 123 -8.48 -11.47 -12.04
N ASP A 124 -9.41 -10.52 -12.12
CA ASP A 124 -9.86 -9.84 -13.33
C ASP A 124 -8.73 -9.00 -13.96
N GLN A 125 -7.99 -8.25 -13.13
CA GLN A 125 -6.82 -7.48 -13.56
C GLN A 125 -5.74 -8.40 -14.14
N ALA A 126 -5.40 -9.49 -13.45
CA ALA A 126 -4.41 -10.44 -13.93
C ALA A 126 -4.81 -11.09 -15.26
N ALA A 127 -6.09 -11.49 -15.40
CA ALA A 127 -6.61 -12.03 -16.65
C ALA A 127 -6.56 -11.01 -17.79
N SER A 128 -6.85 -9.74 -17.50
CA SER A 128 -6.85 -8.66 -18.49
C SER A 128 -5.49 -8.44 -19.16
N LEU A 129 -4.38 -8.65 -18.43
CA LEU A 129 -3.03 -8.46 -18.96
C LEU A 129 -2.66 -9.48 -20.05
N THR A 130 -3.33 -10.63 -20.06
CA THR A 130 -3.08 -11.73 -21.01
C THR A 130 -4.14 -11.82 -22.11
N ASN A 131 -5.29 -11.18 -21.92
CA ASN A 131 -6.40 -11.25 -22.85
C ASN A 131 -6.38 -10.05 -23.82
N PRO A 132 -6.15 -10.26 -25.13
CA PRO A 132 -6.11 -9.17 -26.11
C PRO A 132 -7.47 -8.49 -26.34
N LEU A 133 -8.57 -9.13 -25.90
CA LEU A 133 -9.93 -8.59 -25.99
C LEU A 133 -10.39 -7.95 -24.67
N ALA A 134 -9.50 -7.83 -23.68
CA ALA A 134 -9.85 -7.20 -22.41
C ALA A 134 -10.15 -5.71 -22.57
N ASP A 135 -11.01 -5.21 -21.69
CA ASP A 135 -11.30 -3.78 -21.61
C ASP A 135 -10.02 -2.98 -21.32
N VAL A 136 -9.83 -1.90 -22.07
CA VAL A 136 -8.68 -1.01 -21.99
C VAL A 136 -8.57 -0.41 -20.59
N THR A 137 -9.70 -0.11 -19.94
CA THR A 137 -9.71 0.47 -18.59
C THR A 137 -9.12 -0.52 -17.57
N LEU A 138 -9.54 -1.78 -17.61
CA LEU A 138 -9.08 -2.84 -16.72
C LEU A 138 -7.59 -3.14 -16.92
N VAL A 139 -7.14 -3.18 -18.18
CA VAL A 139 -5.71 -3.33 -18.51
C VAL A 139 -4.90 -2.17 -17.96
N THR A 140 -5.42 -0.93 -18.05
CA THR A 140 -4.74 0.26 -17.53
C THR A 140 -4.58 0.18 -16.01
N HIS A 141 -5.66 -0.12 -15.29
CA HIS A 141 -5.59 -0.34 -13.84
C HIS A 141 -4.63 -1.47 -13.43
N ALA A 142 -4.57 -2.55 -14.20
CA ALA A 142 -3.63 -3.64 -13.96
C ALA A 142 -2.17 -3.22 -14.21
N VAL A 143 -1.92 -2.39 -15.24
CA VAL A 143 -0.61 -1.81 -15.53
C VAL A 143 -0.17 -0.86 -14.41
N ASP A 144 -1.04 0.07 -14.01
CA ASP A 144 -0.74 1.04 -12.94
C ASP A 144 -0.41 0.31 -11.63
N ARG A 145 -1.18 -0.73 -11.30
CA ARG A 145 -0.92 -1.57 -10.11
C ARG A 145 0.45 -2.26 -10.19
N CYS A 146 0.85 -2.72 -11.37
CA CYS A 146 2.19 -3.29 -11.59
C CYS A 146 3.28 -2.24 -11.40
N VAL A 147 3.10 -1.04 -11.95
CA VAL A 147 4.05 0.07 -11.82
C VAL A 147 4.23 0.45 -10.36
N GLU A 148 3.14 0.65 -9.62
CA GLU A 148 3.15 0.95 -8.17
C GLU A 148 3.90 -0.12 -7.37
N GLY A 149 3.61 -1.40 -7.63
CA GLY A 149 4.21 -2.52 -6.89
C GLY A 149 5.70 -2.70 -7.18
N VAL A 150 6.10 -2.57 -8.45
CA VAL A 150 7.52 -2.66 -8.86
C VAL A 150 8.29 -1.44 -8.36
N ALA A 151 7.74 -0.23 -8.46
CA ALA A 151 8.37 0.97 -7.92
C ALA A 151 8.58 0.86 -6.40
N SER A 152 7.57 0.35 -5.68
CA SER A 152 7.66 0.10 -4.25
C SER A 152 8.82 -0.84 -3.92
N LEU A 153 8.95 -1.96 -4.64
CA LEU A 153 10.09 -2.89 -4.49
C LEU A 153 11.45 -2.20 -4.72
N MET A 154 11.56 -1.38 -5.77
CA MET A 154 12.80 -0.65 -6.08
C MET A 154 13.20 0.31 -4.96
N LEU A 155 12.21 0.98 -4.35
CA LEU A 155 12.40 1.85 -3.18
C LEU A 155 12.84 1.06 -1.94
N SER A 156 12.22 -0.09 -1.67
CA SER A 156 12.61 -0.96 -0.53
C SER A 156 14.05 -1.47 -0.68
N LEU A 157 14.46 -1.80 -1.90
CA LEU A 157 15.82 -2.26 -2.22
C LEU A 157 16.83 -1.11 -2.38
N LYS A 158 16.37 0.15 -2.40
CA LYS A 158 17.17 1.34 -2.71
C LYS A 158 17.94 1.20 -4.03
N LYS A 159 17.25 0.73 -5.08
CA LYS A 159 17.82 0.50 -6.40
C LYS A 159 17.13 1.35 -7.47
N ARG A 160 17.93 1.93 -8.36
CA ARG A 160 17.47 2.66 -9.54
C ARG A 160 17.98 1.99 -10.82
N PRO A 161 17.33 0.90 -11.30
CA PRO A 161 17.82 0.14 -12.45
C PRO A 161 17.60 0.85 -13.78
N VAL A 162 18.34 0.37 -14.80
CA VAL A 162 18.04 0.65 -16.21
C VAL A 162 16.86 -0.24 -16.64
N ILE A 163 15.78 0.38 -17.08
CA ILE A 163 14.54 -0.32 -17.43
C ILE A 163 14.67 -0.91 -18.83
N ARG A 164 14.39 -2.22 -18.97
CA ARG A 164 14.35 -2.93 -20.24
C ARG A 164 13.08 -3.78 -20.31
N TYR A 165 12.50 -3.91 -21.50
CA TYR A 165 11.28 -4.69 -21.72
C TYR A 165 11.32 -5.46 -23.04
N THR A 166 10.46 -6.46 -23.16
CA THR A 166 10.31 -7.27 -24.37
C THR A 166 9.55 -6.48 -25.44
N ARG A 167 10.20 -6.20 -26.58
CA ARG A 167 9.64 -5.37 -27.67
C ARG A 167 8.29 -5.87 -28.21
N THR A 168 8.08 -7.19 -28.25
CA THR A 168 6.86 -7.79 -28.79
C THR A 168 5.65 -7.67 -27.85
N SER A 169 5.85 -7.30 -26.58
CA SER A 169 4.77 -7.16 -25.61
C SER A 169 4.40 -5.70 -25.40
N ALA A 170 3.22 -5.32 -25.90
CA ALA A 170 2.65 -3.98 -25.70
C ALA A 170 2.45 -3.68 -24.20
N THR A 171 1.95 -4.64 -23.42
CA THR A 171 1.75 -4.51 -21.97
C THR A 171 3.06 -4.28 -21.23
N ALA A 172 4.12 -5.04 -21.58
CA ALA A 172 5.44 -4.84 -20.98
C ALA A 172 6.01 -3.45 -21.30
N SER A 173 5.80 -2.95 -22.52
CA SER A 173 6.18 -1.59 -22.91
C SER A 173 5.44 -0.54 -22.09
N LYS A 174 4.14 -0.73 -21.84
CA LYS A 174 3.34 0.20 -21.01
C LYS A 174 3.83 0.24 -19.56
N VAL A 175 4.07 -0.92 -18.94
CA VAL A 175 4.61 -1.01 -17.57
C VAL A 175 6.00 -0.36 -17.49
N ALA A 176 6.87 -0.63 -18.47
CA ALA A 176 8.21 -0.06 -18.50
C ALA A 176 8.21 1.46 -18.64
N ASN A 177 7.36 2.00 -19.52
CA ASN A 177 7.22 3.45 -19.71
C ASN A 177 6.61 4.11 -18.47
N GLY A 178 5.57 3.52 -17.88
CA GLY A 178 4.97 4.02 -16.64
C GLY A 178 5.96 4.02 -15.47
N LEU A 179 6.74 2.95 -15.33
CA LEU A 179 7.80 2.88 -14.31
C LEU A 179 8.90 3.92 -14.56
N HIS A 180 9.26 4.16 -15.83
CA HIS A 180 10.21 5.22 -16.17
C HIS A 180 9.67 6.60 -15.78
N THR A 181 8.45 6.95 -16.19
CA THR A 181 7.83 8.23 -15.84
C THR A 181 7.75 8.42 -14.33
N LEU A 182 7.27 7.41 -13.61
CA LEU A 182 7.17 7.47 -12.15
C LEU A 182 8.56 7.68 -11.50
N MET A 183 9.58 6.92 -11.91
CA MET A 183 10.90 6.97 -11.26
C MET A 183 11.76 8.18 -11.63
N TYR A 184 11.67 8.65 -12.88
CA TYR A 184 12.58 9.67 -13.42
C TYR A 184 11.94 11.05 -13.50
N ASP A 185 10.63 11.13 -13.71
CA ASP A 185 9.92 12.39 -13.97
C ASP A 185 9.11 12.83 -12.74
N GLU A 186 8.32 11.93 -12.14
CA GLU A 186 7.43 12.27 -11.02
C GLU A 186 8.16 12.20 -9.67
N GLU A 187 8.63 11.01 -9.28
CA GLU A 187 9.16 10.73 -7.93
C GLU A 187 10.69 10.75 -7.87
N ARG A 188 11.33 11.62 -8.65
CA ARG A 188 12.79 11.64 -8.82
C ARG A 188 13.56 11.70 -7.49
N GLN A 189 13.02 12.41 -6.51
CA GLN A 189 13.65 12.59 -5.20
C GLN A 189 13.62 11.31 -4.37
N LEU A 190 12.55 10.52 -4.44
CA LEU A 190 12.45 9.23 -3.76
C LEU A 190 13.48 8.21 -4.28
N PHE A 191 13.87 8.34 -5.55
CA PHE A 191 14.86 7.49 -6.21
C PHE A 191 16.28 8.09 -6.26
N ASP A 192 16.55 9.18 -5.54
CA ASP A 192 17.88 9.76 -5.42
C ASP A 192 18.68 9.05 -4.32
N PHE A 193 19.08 7.81 -4.61
CA PHE A 193 19.89 7.04 -3.67
C PHE A 193 21.36 7.49 -3.74
N PRO A 194 22.04 7.63 -2.59
CA PRO A 194 23.48 7.85 -2.59
C PRO A 194 24.14 6.72 -3.36
N SER A 195 25.05 7.05 -4.28
CA SER A 195 25.76 6.06 -5.09
C SER A 195 26.42 5.06 -4.15
N SER A 196 25.88 3.85 -4.06
CA SER A 196 26.58 2.78 -3.35
C SER A 196 27.86 2.56 -4.14
N ARG A 197 29.00 3.01 -3.59
CA ARG A 197 30.31 2.54 -4.06
C ARG A 197 30.18 1.03 -4.19
N SER A 198 30.40 0.54 -5.41
CA SER A 198 30.45 -0.87 -5.74
C SER A 198 31.10 -1.63 -4.61
N ALA A 199 30.32 -2.41 -3.85
CA ALA A 199 30.87 -3.46 -3.03
C ALA A 199 31.39 -4.49 -4.03
N THR A 200 32.70 -4.42 -4.26
CA THR A 200 33.54 -5.44 -4.89
C THR A 200 33.30 -6.80 -4.28
#